data_AF-A0A1H6FGS1-F1
#
_entry.id   AF-A0A1H6FGS1-F1
#
_cell.length_a   1.000
_cell.length_b   1.000
_cell.length_c   1.000
_cell.angle_alpha   90.00
_cell.angle_beta   90.00
_cell.angle_gamma   90.00
#
_symmetry.space_group_name_H-M   'P 1'
#
loop_
_entity.id
_entity.type
_entity.pdbx_description
1 polymer ?
#
loop_
_entity_poly.entity_id
_entity_poly.type
_entity_poly.pdbx_seq_one_letter_code
_entity_poly.pdbx_strand_id
1 'polypeptide(L)'
;MLQIKTQKLLTHILYLALLLMFPIENQAQVNFEQPARFKLLHSCPAFNSIRKQSGAVNLKVGQTYAAYAENKASGATHVYIDVKGKRKWLSLDCGEYLKQKPILSQRPNTRIPAGTDCLPFFDNKDNFIKTGVGGRVDMTPPAPKIEAFGKALNQVCGTAGKKTSRAEFKRLLQAHPQVLTELMVYTGGKVFAGRQAHQDSKTYLDDLTEAWYTVHAFDHIFCGEPKSGKAIGGLHYHGRYQQLQASGEACRLPNFKRNEVIPGSVYTMGVRMKRADGGWAQFPIKGYGLTLSARDILKLVTRAFVDNPTNSRNSTACMLAIKDGDINYKTVFVRRATGIRTFFPDATPDFRRNSACKTPLILE
;
A
#
# COMPACT_ATOMS: atom_id res chain seq x y z
N MET A 1 -34.03 2.07 71.98
CA MET A 1 -34.95 3.09 71.44
C MET A 1 -34.18 3.94 70.44
N LEU A 2 -34.81 4.27 69.32
CA LEU A 2 -34.32 4.89 68.08
C LEU A 2 -33.14 5.89 68.21
N GLN A 3 -32.27 5.90 67.19
CA GLN A 3 -31.92 7.18 66.55
C GLN A 3 -31.61 7.02 65.05
N ILE A 4 -32.39 7.76 64.26
CA ILE A 4 -32.35 7.94 62.80
C ILE A 4 -31.37 9.07 62.48
N LYS A 5 -30.53 8.94 61.44
CA LYS A 5 -29.97 10.11 60.70
C LYS A 5 -29.91 9.87 59.18
N THR A 6 -30.98 10.36 58.57
CA THR A 6 -31.14 11.14 57.33
C THR A 6 -29.99 11.33 56.32
N GLN A 7 -30.39 11.06 55.06
CA GLN A 7 -29.86 11.41 53.74
C GLN A 7 -29.18 12.78 53.58
N LYS A 8 -28.11 12.78 52.76
CA LYS A 8 -27.50 13.95 52.12
C LYS A 8 -28.09 14.17 50.73
N LEU A 9 -28.44 15.42 50.43
CA LEU A 9 -28.58 15.95 49.08
C LEU A 9 -28.00 17.37 49.08
N LEU A 10 -26.99 17.64 48.25
CA LEU A 10 -26.78 18.96 47.64
C LEU A 10 -25.73 18.86 46.52
N THR A 11 -26.27 18.92 45.32
CA THR A 11 -25.68 19.30 44.04
C THR A 11 -24.94 20.64 44.15
N HIS A 12 -23.83 20.82 43.43
CA HIS A 12 -23.49 22.06 42.68
C HIS A 12 -22.41 21.77 41.62
N ILE A 13 -22.56 22.46 40.50
CA ILE A 13 -21.93 22.33 39.19
C ILE A 13 -20.74 23.32 39.08
N LEU A 14 -19.76 23.08 38.18
CA LEU A 14 -19.20 24.01 37.16
C LEU A 14 -17.64 23.97 36.96
N TYR A 15 -17.24 23.40 35.81
CA TYR A 15 -16.28 23.88 34.77
C TYR A 15 -14.73 23.74 34.82
N LEU A 16 -14.23 23.34 33.62
CA LEU A 16 -12.97 23.69 32.92
C LEU A 16 -11.64 23.14 33.51
N ALA A 17 -10.71 22.52 32.78
CA ALA A 17 -10.38 22.55 31.36
C ALA A 17 -9.74 21.22 30.91
N LEU A 18 -10.26 20.63 29.83
CA LEU A 18 -9.64 19.48 29.16
C LEU A 18 -8.90 20.00 27.93
N LEU A 19 -7.57 20.12 28.04
CA LEU A 19 -6.67 20.46 26.95
C LEU A 19 -6.74 19.38 25.87
N LEU A 20 -7.45 19.67 24.78
CA LEU A 20 -7.39 18.92 23.53
C LEU A 20 -6.02 19.12 22.89
N MET A 21 -5.07 18.22 23.18
CA MET A 21 -3.84 18.11 22.41
C MET A 21 -4.15 17.46 21.06
N PHE A 22 -4.48 18.28 20.07
CA PHE A 22 -4.52 17.82 18.67
C PHE A 22 -3.08 17.49 18.22
N PRO A 23 -2.84 16.33 17.58
CA PRO A 23 -1.54 16.04 17.00
C PRO A 23 -1.30 17.02 15.85
N ILE A 24 -0.34 17.92 16.03
CA ILE A 24 0.13 18.80 14.96
C ILE A 24 0.87 17.92 13.95
N GLU A 25 0.27 17.73 12.76
CA GLU A 25 0.95 17.07 11.65
C GLU A 25 2.20 17.87 11.27
N ASN A 26 3.37 17.35 11.61
CA ASN A 26 4.65 17.90 11.17
C ASN A 26 4.85 17.58 9.68
N GLN A 27 4.22 18.36 8.80
CA GLN A 27 4.57 18.40 7.38
C GLN A 27 5.99 18.99 7.28
N ALA A 28 6.93 18.22 6.73
CA ALA A 28 8.35 18.58 6.68
C ALA A 28 8.69 19.73 5.70
N GLN A 29 7.73 20.19 4.91
CA GLN A 29 7.84 21.31 3.97
C GLN A 29 6.45 21.78 3.50
N VAL A 30 6.28 23.08 3.26
CA VAL A 30 5.08 23.70 2.68
C VAL A 30 5.46 24.60 1.50
N ASN A 31 4.93 24.31 0.32
CA ASN A 31 5.27 25.03 -0.92
C ASN A 31 4.46 26.33 -1.07
N PHE A 32 4.99 27.29 -1.81
CA PHE A 32 4.29 28.50 -2.22
C PHE A 32 3.46 28.26 -3.50
N GLU A 33 2.41 29.05 -3.71
CA GLU A 33 1.61 28.98 -4.96
C GLU A 33 2.42 29.41 -6.18
N GLN A 34 3.25 30.43 -5.99
CA GLN A 34 4.17 30.94 -6.97
C GLN A 34 5.53 31.13 -6.31
N PRO A 35 6.64 30.98 -7.06
CA PRO A 35 7.95 31.29 -6.52
C PRO A 35 8.00 32.72 -6.00
N ALA A 36 8.39 32.86 -4.74
CA ALA A 36 8.59 34.13 -4.10
C ALA A 36 10.00 34.67 -4.35
N ARG A 37 10.23 35.94 -4.05
CA ARG A 37 11.54 36.57 -4.13
C ARG A 37 12.07 36.81 -2.72
N PHE A 38 13.12 36.09 -2.36
CA PHE A 38 13.79 36.20 -1.06
C PHE A 38 15.11 36.95 -1.23
N LYS A 39 15.24 38.14 -0.63
CA LYS A 39 16.44 38.96 -0.67
C LYS A 39 17.30 38.65 0.54
N LEU A 40 18.57 38.35 0.29
CA LEU A 40 19.53 38.06 1.33
C LEU A 40 20.04 39.35 1.96
N LEU A 41 19.94 39.47 3.29
CA LEU A 41 20.40 40.62 4.07
C LEU A 41 21.73 40.34 4.79
N HIS A 42 21.99 39.07 5.12
CA HIS A 42 23.21 38.63 5.80
C HIS A 42 23.88 37.49 5.04
N SER A 43 25.21 37.38 5.15
CA SER A 43 25.95 36.29 4.51
C SER A 43 25.60 34.97 5.18
N CYS A 44 25.04 34.03 4.42
CA CYS A 44 24.61 32.74 4.93
C CYS A 44 24.91 31.60 3.96
N PRO A 45 25.28 30.41 4.47
CA PRO A 45 25.34 29.20 3.68
C PRO A 45 23.94 28.63 3.43
N ALA A 46 23.71 28.11 2.22
CA ALA A 46 22.54 27.32 1.88
C ALA A 46 22.92 25.84 1.69
N PHE A 47 22.06 24.93 2.15
CA PHE A 47 22.36 23.49 2.26
C PHE A 47 21.37 22.62 1.49
N ASN A 48 21.77 21.40 1.14
CA ASN A 48 20.85 20.41 0.56
C ASN A 48 19.89 19.82 1.61
N SER A 49 20.26 19.83 2.89
CA SER A 49 19.47 19.31 4.01
C SER A 49 19.68 20.18 5.24
N ILE A 50 18.58 20.63 5.87
CA ILE A 50 18.62 21.40 7.12
C ILE A 50 19.35 20.61 8.22
N ARG A 51 18.97 19.33 8.40
CA ARG A 51 19.51 18.47 9.46
C ARG A 51 20.98 18.11 9.27
N LYS A 52 21.40 17.82 8.03
CA LYS A 52 22.77 17.35 7.75
C LYS A 52 23.74 18.47 7.38
N GLN A 53 23.22 19.67 7.11
CA GLN A 53 23.99 20.83 6.64
C GLN A 53 24.97 20.48 5.48
N SER A 54 24.52 19.64 4.55
CA SER A 54 25.37 19.13 3.48
C SER A 54 25.38 20.03 2.24
N GLY A 55 26.49 20.04 1.51
CA GLY A 55 26.62 20.74 0.22
C GLY A 55 26.43 22.25 0.35
N ALA A 56 27.10 22.86 1.34
CA ALA A 56 27.03 24.28 1.62
C ALA A 56 27.41 25.13 0.39
N VAL A 57 26.66 26.20 0.15
CA VAL A 57 26.98 27.23 -0.84
C VAL A 57 26.78 28.59 -0.20
N ASN A 58 27.82 29.41 -0.18
CA ASN A 58 27.75 30.78 0.32
C ASN A 58 27.02 31.66 -0.71
N LEU A 59 26.03 32.39 -0.23
CA LEU A 59 25.20 33.29 -1.03
C LEU A 59 25.73 34.73 -0.95
N LYS A 60 25.40 35.54 -1.96
CA LYS A 60 25.86 36.93 -2.04
C LYS A 60 24.84 37.86 -1.37
N VAL A 61 25.27 38.64 -0.39
CA VAL A 61 24.43 39.65 0.28
C VAL A 61 23.87 40.65 -0.73
N GLY A 62 22.61 41.03 -0.56
CA GLY A 62 21.86 41.90 -1.48
C GLY A 62 21.28 41.17 -2.69
N GLN A 63 21.71 39.94 -2.99
CA GLN A 63 21.13 39.14 -4.08
C GLN A 63 19.74 38.63 -3.70
N THR A 64 18.87 38.53 -4.71
CA THR A 64 17.54 37.93 -4.58
C THR A 64 17.53 36.54 -5.19
N TYR A 65 16.90 35.60 -4.49
CA TYR A 65 16.72 34.21 -4.92
C TYR A 65 15.24 33.89 -5.08
N ALA A 66 14.92 33.02 -6.04
CA ALA A 66 13.59 32.46 -6.15
C ALA A 66 13.39 31.46 -5.00
N ALA A 67 12.35 31.66 -4.20
CA ALA A 67 11.98 30.84 -3.06
C ALA A 67 10.71 30.06 -3.38
N TYR A 68 10.64 28.78 -2.99
CA TYR A 68 9.60 27.85 -3.44
C TYR A 68 8.81 27.23 -2.29
N ALA A 69 9.36 27.21 -1.08
CA ALA A 69 8.75 26.58 0.08
C ALA A 69 9.37 27.05 1.39
N GLU A 70 8.71 26.74 2.49
CA GLU A 70 9.23 26.79 3.86
C GLU A 70 9.26 25.39 4.47
N ASN A 71 10.05 25.16 5.52
CA ASN A 71 10.12 23.86 6.19
C ASN A 71 8.86 23.47 6.97
N LYS A 72 7.95 24.41 7.24
CA LYS A 72 6.63 24.19 7.89
C LYS A 72 5.72 25.40 7.70
N ALA A 73 4.41 25.24 7.90
CA ALA A 73 3.43 26.31 7.70
C ALA A 73 3.50 27.41 8.77
N SER A 74 3.66 27.03 10.04
CA SER A 74 3.73 27.94 11.19
C SER A 74 5.09 27.84 11.88
N GLY A 75 5.65 28.99 12.25
CA GLY A 75 6.96 29.09 12.88
C GLY A 75 8.11 28.53 12.02
N ALA A 76 8.02 28.68 10.69
CA ALA A 76 9.08 28.28 9.78
C ALA A 76 10.41 28.91 10.17
N THR A 77 11.50 28.15 9.99
CA THR A 77 12.86 28.62 10.25
C THR A 77 13.72 28.63 9.01
N HIS A 78 13.28 27.98 7.94
CA HIS A 78 14.06 27.85 6.71
C HIS A 78 13.18 28.00 5.48
N VAL A 79 13.76 28.58 4.44
CA VAL A 79 13.19 28.75 3.10
C VAL A 79 13.96 27.89 2.09
N TYR A 80 13.23 27.33 1.13
CA TYR A 80 13.77 26.50 0.05
C TYR A 80 13.94 27.36 -1.21
N ILE A 81 15.17 27.66 -1.59
CA ILE A 81 15.50 28.60 -2.67
C ILE A 81 16.18 27.91 -3.87
N ASP A 82 16.11 28.53 -5.04
CA ASP A 82 16.95 28.21 -6.20
C ASP A 82 18.33 28.86 -6.09
N VAL A 83 19.37 28.05 -6.25
CA VAL A 83 20.75 28.52 -6.41
C VAL A 83 21.31 27.88 -7.68
N LYS A 84 21.25 28.61 -8.80
CA LYS A 84 21.73 28.17 -10.13
C LYS A 84 21.11 26.83 -10.57
N GLY A 85 19.78 26.72 -10.46
CA GLY A 85 19.02 25.53 -10.84
C GLY A 85 19.05 24.39 -9.81
N LYS A 86 19.74 24.56 -8.68
CA LYS A 86 19.76 23.60 -7.57
C LYS A 86 18.99 24.15 -6.39
N ARG A 87 18.10 23.33 -5.82
CA ARG A 87 17.29 23.73 -4.68
C ARG A 87 18.04 23.54 -3.36
N LYS A 88 18.02 24.56 -2.50
CA LYS A 88 18.74 24.56 -1.21
C LYS A 88 17.91 25.20 -0.10
N TRP A 89 18.12 24.74 1.12
CA TRP A 89 17.59 25.31 2.34
C TRP A 89 18.47 26.43 2.85
N LEU A 90 17.85 27.56 3.16
CA LEU A 90 18.47 28.75 3.72
C LEU A 90 17.69 29.14 4.99
N SER A 91 18.37 29.59 6.05
CA SER A 91 17.67 30.10 7.23
C SER A 91 16.87 31.35 6.88
N LEU A 92 15.66 31.47 7.43
CA LEU A 92 14.84 32.66 7.24
C LEU A 92 15.45 33.91 7.87
N ASP A 93 16.25 33.77 8.93
CA ASP A 93 16.94 34.89 9.59
C ASP A 93 18.02 35.55 8.69
N CYS A 94 18.36 34.93 7.56
CA CYS A 94 19.36 35.44 6.63
C CYS A 94 18.85 36.52 5.69
N GLY A 95 17.54 36.74 5.64
CA GLY A 95 16.95 37.69 4.69
C GLY A 95 15.45 37.85 4.86
N GLU A 96 14.82 38.42 3.84
CA GLU A 96 13.40 38.72 3.87
C GLU A 96 12.75 38.50 2.50
N TYR A 97 11.43 38.34 2.49
CA TYR A 97 10.67 38.36 1.24
C TYR A 97 10.53 39.82 0.77
N LEU A 98 10.79 40.07 -0.52
CA LEU A 98 10.67 41.41 -1.12
C LEU A 98 9.23 41.95 -1.21
N LYS A 99 8.26 41.09 -0.93
CA LYS A 99 6.83 41.41 -0.84
C LYS A 99 6.30 40.80 0.45
N GLN A 100 5.00 40.95 0.71
CA GLN A 100 4.33 40.23 1.78
C GLN A 100 4.68 38.73 1.73
N LYS A 101 4.77 38.11 2.91
CA LYS A 101 5.09 36.68 3.06
C LYS A 101 4.23 35.88 2.05
N PRO A 102 4.85 34.99 1.25
CA PRO A 102 4.14 34.32 0.16
C PRO A 102 2.94 33.56 0.70
N ILE A 103 1.82 33.67 -0.02
CA ILE A 103 0.67 32.83 0.25
C ILE A 103 1.15 31.39 0.02
N LEU A 104 1.21 30.62 1.11
CA LEU A 104 1.49 29.21 1.05
C LEU A 104 0.45 28.60 0.11
N SER A 105 0.87 27.69 -0.78
CA SER A 105 -0.06 26.93 -1.61
C SER A 105 -0.99 26.14 -0.70
N GLN A 106 -2.15 26.74 -0.46
CA GLN A 106 -3.33 26.00 -0.12
C GLN A 106 -3.56 25.16 -1.36
N ARG A 107 -3.30 23.85 -1.27
CA ARG A 107 -3.75 22.93 -2.30
C ARG A 107 -5.20 23.33 -2.62
N PRO A 108 -5.61 23.41 -3.90
CA PRO A 108 -7.00 23.65 -4.23
C PRO A 108 -7.82 22.70 -3.38
N ASN A 109 -8.61 23.31 -2.51
CA ASN A 109 -9.49 22.63 -1.60
C ASN A 109 -10.64 22.14 -2.47
N THR A 110 -10.40 21.13 -3.31
CA THR A 110 -11.39 20.06 -3.44
C THR A 110 -11.47 19.45 -2.05
N ARG A 111 -12.20 20.13 -1.16
CA ARG A 111 -12.70 19.56 0.07
C ARG A 111 -13.57 18.40 -0.39
N ILE A 112 -12.96 17.23 -0.53
CA ILE A 112 -13.68 16.01 -0.25
C ILE A 112 -14.10 16.21 1.21
N PRO A 113 -15.41 16.22 1.53
CA PRO A 113 -15.91 16.59 2.83
C PRO A 113 -15.10 15.94 3.95
N ALA A 114 -14.76 16.71 4.98
CA ALA A 114 -14.15 16.17 6.20
C ALA A 114 -15.06 15.03 6.69
N GLY A 115 -14.62 13.79 6.47
CA GLY A 115 -15.48 12.60 6.51
C GLY A 115 -15.15 11.49 5.51
N THR A 116 -14.37 11.75 4.44
CA THR A 116 -14.09 10.75 3.39
C THR A 116 -12.61 10.35 3.28
N ASP A 117 -11.99 9.93 4.39
CA ASP A 117 -10.68 9.26 4.35
C ASP A 117 -10.74 7.86 3.71
N CYS A 118 -11.89 7.50 3.14
CA CYS A 118 -12.26 6.17 2.71
C CYS A 118 -12.87 6.23 1.31
N LEU A 119 -11.99 6.28 0.29
CA LEU A 119 -12.39 6.32 -1.11
C LEU A 119 -12.61 4.89 -1.65
N PRO A 120 -13.47 4.69 -2.66
CA PRO A 120 -13.64 3.35 -3.24
C PRO A 120 -12.37 2.91 -3.98
N PHE A 121 -12.16 1.59 -4.01
CA PHE A 121 -11.26 0.89 -4.93
C PHE A 121 -11.89 0.69 -6.30
N PHE A 122 -13.19 0.46 -6.35
CA PHE A 122 -13.96 0.21 -7.57
C PHE A 122 -15.26 1.02 -7.56
N ASP A 123 -15.59 1.61 -8.70
CA ASP A 123 -16.92 2.15 -8.98
C ASP A 123 -17.19 2.11 -10.51
N ASN A 124 -18.27 2.74 -10.96
CA ASN A 124 -18.62 2.82 -12.37
C ASN A 124 -18.53 4.26 -12.89
N LYS A 125 -17.63 5.07 -12.32
CA LYS A 125 -17.44 6.47 -12.68
C LYS A 125 -16.00 6.69 -13.12
N ASP A 126 -15.83 7.45 -14.18
CA ASP A 126 -14.51 7.84 -14.66
C ASP A 126 -13.87 8.87 -13.70
N ASN A 127 -13.05 8.39 -12.76
CA ASN A 127 -12.40 9.23 -11.75
C ASN A 127 -10.94 9.48 -12.13
N PHE A 128 -10.72 10.20 -13.23
CA PHE A 128 -9.40 10.51 -13.73
C PHE A 128 -8.58 11.35 -12.77
N ILE A 129 -7.51 10.77 -12.24
CA ILE A 129 -6.52 11.45 -11.40
C ILE A 129 -5.14 11.39 -12.03
N LYS A 130 -4.30 12.37 -11.70
CA LYS A 130 -2.87 12.31 -12.03
C LYS A 130 -2.17 11.40 -11.04
N THR A 131 -1.64 10.28 -11.52
CA THR A 131 -0.88 9.29 -10.74
C THR A 131 0.63 9.51 -10.87
N GLY A 132 1.43 8.79 -10.07
CA GLY A 132 2.88 8.78 -10.21
C GLY A 132 3.33 8.03 -11.48
N VAL A 133 2.61 6.97 -11.83
CA VAL A 133 2.83 6.12 -13.02
C VAL A 133 1.49 5.89 -13.71
N GLY A 134 1.45 6.06 -15.03
CA GLY A 134 0.23 5.96 -15.85
C GLY A 134 -0.31 7.30 -16.35
N GLY A 135 0.09 8.43 -15.76
CA GLY A 135 -0.34 9.75 -16.19
C GLY A 135 -1.70 10.14 -15.61
N ARG A 136 -2.65 10.56 -16.46
CA ARG A 136 -4.03 10.85 -16.04
C ARG A 136 -4.90 9.64 -16.36
N VAL A 137 -5.27 8.89 -15.33
CA VAL A 137 -5.92 7.58 -15.45
C VAL A 137 -7.04 7.46 -14.43
N ASP A 138 -8.05 6.66 -14.76
CA ASP A 138 -9.07 6.27 -13.81
C ASP A 138 -8.48 5.31 -12.75
N MET A 139 -8.71 5.65 -11.48
CA MET A 139 -8.17 4.95 -10.32
C MET A 139 -9.19 3.98 -9.71
N THR A 140 -10.44 4.03 -10.14
CA THR A 140 -11.54 3.25 -9.57
C THR A 140 -12.26 2.48 -10.68
N PRO A 141 -11.58 1.54 -11.33
CA PRO A 141 -12.16 0.82 -12.45
C PRO A 141 -13.43 0.06 -12.00
N PRO A 142 -14.31 -0.32 -12.94
CA PRO A 142 -15.38 -1.26 -12.65
C PRO A 142 -14.85 -2.51 -11.96
N ALA A 143 -15.57 -2.96 -10.93
CA ALA A 143 -15.17 -4.16 -10.18
C ALA A 143 -15.18 -5.38 -11.10
N PRO A 144 -14.07 -6.15 -11.21
CA PRO A 144 -14.07 -7.39 -11.96
C PRO A 144 -15.08 -8.39 -11.39
N LYS A 145 -15.61 -9.27 -12.25
CA LYS A 145 -16.48 -10.35 -11.79
C LYS A 145 -15.69 -11.31 -10.90
N ILE A 146 -16.24 -11.64 -9.73
CA ILE A 146 -15.67 -12.67 -8.85
C ILE A 146 -16.30 -14.02 -9.18
N GLU A 147 -15.49 -14.96 -9.66
CA GLU A 147 -15.89 -16.34 -9.92
C GLU A 147 -16.30 -17.09 -8.63
N ALA A 148 -16.96 -18.25 -8.78
CA ALA A 148 -17.46 -19.02 -7.64
C ALA A 148 -16.36 -19.37 -6.63
N PHE A 149 -15.19 -19.79 -7.11
CA PHE A 149 -14.03 -20.06 -6.27
C PHE A 149 -13.53 -18.82 -5.52
N GLY A 150 -13.47 -17.67 -6.20
CA GLY A 150 -13.10 -16.40 -5.59
C GLY A 150 -14.05 -15.95 -4.48
N LYS A 151 -15.36 -16.23 -4.61
CA LYS A 151 -16.36 -15.97 -3.55
C LYS A 151 -16.14 -16.87 -2.35
N ALA A 152 -15.90 -18.17 -2.55
CA ALA A 152 -15.59 -19.11 -1.48
C ALA A 152 -14.27 -18.77 -0.77
N LEU A 153 -13.25 -18.36 -1.53
CA LEU A 153 -11.99 -17.88 -0.97
C LEU A 153 -12.20 -16.63 -0.10
N ASN A 154 -13.02 -15.68 -0.56
CA ASN A 154 -13.39 -14.50 0.24
C ASN A 154 -14.10 -14.88 1.55
N GLN A 155 -14.95 -15.91 1.54
CA GLN A 155 -15.58 -16.44 2.75
C GLN A 155 -14.55 -17.05 3.70
N VAL A 156 -13.56 -17.79 3.17
CA VAL A 156 -12.44 -18.30 3.97
C VAL A 156 -11.63 -17.15 4.59
N CYS A 157 -11.33 -16.10 3.83
CA CYS A 157 -10.66 -14.92 4.36
C CYS A 157 -11.51 -14.12 5.37
N GLY A 158 -12.83 -14.22 5.34
CA GLY A 158 -13.74 -13.67 6.36
C GLY A 158 -13.62 -12.16 6.58
N THR A 159 -13.77 -11.70 7.82
CA THR A 159 -13.57 -10.28 8.19
C THR A 159 -12.11 -9.85 8.08
N ALA A 160 -11.86 -8.55 8.10
CA ALA A 160 -10.51 -8.01 8.03
C ALA A 160 -9.64 -8.46 9.22
N GLY A 161 -8.44 -8.98 8.93
CA GLY A 161 -7.51 -9.45 9.95
C GLY A 161 -7.77 -10.87 10.47
N LYS A 162 -8.80 -11.58 9.98
CA LYS A 162 -8.95 -13.03 10.22
C LYS A 162 -7.71 -13.74 9.66
N LYS A 163 -7.16 -14.65 10.46
CA LYS A 163 -6.14 -15.61 10.01
C LYS A 163 -6.81 -16.90 9.60
N THR A 164 -6.41 -17.44 8.46
CA THR A 164 -6.93 -18.72 7.97
C THR A 164 -6.10 -19.88 8.48
N SER A 165 -6.66 -21.09 8.38
CA SER A 165 -6.01 -22.33 8.78
C SER A 165 -5.81 -23.28 7.60
N ARG A 166 -4.84 -24.18 7.74
CA ARG A 166 -4.61 -25.29 6.79
C ARG A 166 -5.88 -26.12 6.55
N ALA A 167 -6.68 -26.35 7.60
CA ALA A 167 -7.92 -27.11 7.49
C ALA A 167 -8.99 -26.37 6.67
N GLU A 168 -9.11 -25.04 6.82
CA GLU A 168 -10.01 -24.24 5.97
C GLU A 168 -9.58 -24.25 4.51
N PHE A 169 -8.28 -24.15 4.23
CA PHE A 169 -7.77 -24.25 2.86
C PHE A 169 -8.03 -25.60 2.22
N LYS A 170 -7.81 -26.69 2.96
CA LYS A 170 -8.14 -28.04 2.47
C LYS A 170 -9.62 -28.18 2.17
N ARG A 171 -10.49 -27.75 3.10
CA ARG A 171 -11.95 -27.77 2.88
C ARG A 171 -12.36 -26.92 1.67
N LEU A 172 -11.73 -25.75 1.48
CA LEU A 172 -11.97 -24.90 0.32
C LEU A 172 -11.69 -25.66 -0.99
N LEU A 173 -10.52 -26.30 -1.12
CA LEU A 173 -10.20 -27.03 -2.37
C LEU A 173 -10.98 -28.34 -2.52
N GLN A 174 -11.34 -29.00 -1.43
CA GLN A 174 -12.23 -30.17 -1.47
C GLN A 174 -13.65 -29.81 -1.91
N ALA A 175 -14.15 -28.63 -1.53
CA ALA A 175 -15.44 -28.12 -1.99
C ALA A 175 -15.41 -27.60 -3.44
N HIS A 176 -14.23 -27.42 -4.01
CA HIS A 176 -14.01 -26.97 -5.39
C HIS A 176 -13.08 -27.93 -6.14
N PRO A 177 -13.47 -29.22 -6.31
CA PRO A 177 -12.60 -30.25 -6.85
C PRO A 177 -12.09 -29.93 -8.25
N GLN A 178 -12.89 -29.24 -9.08
CA GLN A 178 -12.48 -28.78 -10.41
C GLN A 178 -11.26 -27.85 -10.35
N VAL A 179 -11.18 -26.95 -9.37
CA VAL A 179 -10.04 -26.02 -9.20
C VAL A 179 -8.80 -26.80 -8.81
N LEU A 180 -8.93 -27.78 -7.91
CA LEU A 180 -7.84 -28.64 -7.48
C LEU A 180 -7.30 -29.49 -8.65
N THR A 181 -8.19 -30.08 -9.44
CA THR A 181 -7.83 -30.88 -10.62
C THR A 181 -7.15 -30.02 -11.68
N GLU A 182 -7.71 -28.86 -12.03
CA GLU A 182 -7.10 -27.94 -13.01
C GLU A 182 -5.70 -27.49 -12.55
N LEU A 183 -5.55 -27.16 -11.26
CA LEU A 183 -4.28 -26.76 -10.68
C LEU A 183 -3.24 -27.90 -10.75
N MET A 184 -3.66 -29.12 -10.39
CA MET A 184 -2.83 -30.31 -10.45
C MET A 184 -2.36 -30.59 -11.88
N VAL A 185 -3.24 -30.47 -12.88
CA VAL A 185 -2.88 -30.58 -14.30
C VAL A 185 -1.89 -29.47 -14.69
N TYR A 186 -2.17 -28.21 -14.34
CA TYR A 186 -1.34 -27.06 -14.70
C TYR A 186 0.10 -27.16 -14.16
N THR A 187 0.28 -27.77 -12.99
CA THR A 187 1.61 -27.97 -12.39
C THR A 187 2.21 -29.35 -12.69
N GLY A 188 1.56 -30.18 -13.52
CA GLY A 188 2.01 -31.53 -13.84
C GLY A 188 2.10 -32.44 -12.59
N GLY A 189 1.17 -32.27 -11.65
CA GLY A 189 1.13 -33.02 -10.39
C GLY A 189 2.19 -32.61 -9.37
N LYS A 190 3.01 -31.58 -9.65
CA LYS A 190 4.08 -31.13 -8.74
C LYS A 190 3.68 -29.90 -7.94
N VAL A 191 4.15 -29.83 -6.71
CA VAL A 191 4.12 -28.61 -5.87
C VAL A 191 5.53 -28.21 -5.46
N PHE A 192 6.32 -29.17 -4.97
CA PHE A 192 7.74 -28.98 -4.69
C PHE A 192 8.57 -29.58 -5.82
N ALA A 193 9.53 -28.81 -6.36
CA ALA A 193 10.37 -29.26 -7.47
C ALA A 193 11.12 -30.57 -7.20
N GLY A 194 11.54 -30.79 -5.94
CA GLY A 194 12.28 -31.98 -5.50
C GLY A 194 11.41 -33.15 -5.03
N ARG A 195 10.07 -33.02 -5.04
CA ARG A 195 9.15 -34.12 -4.72
C ARG A 195 8.63 -34.76 -6.02
N GLN A 196 8.20 -36.02 -5.92
CA GLN A 196 7.56 -36.71 -7.03
C GLN A 196 6.25 -36.02 -7.42
N ALA A 197 5.87 -36.14 -8.69
CA ALA A 197 4.56 -35.71 -9.14
C ALA A 197 3.50 -36.64 -8.56
N HIS A 198 2.46 -36.07 -7.96
CA HIS A 198 1.34 -36.82 -7.41
C HIS A 198 0.40 -37.25 -8.53
N GLN A 199 -0.22 -38.42 -8.38
CA GLN A 199 -1.27 -38.93 -9.27
C GLN A 199 -2.67 -38.87 -8.62
N ASP A 200 -2.74 -38.69 -7.30
CA ASP A 200 -3.99 -38.49 -6.57
C ASP A 200 -4.09 -37.06 -6.01
N SER A 201 -5.32 -36.55 -5.94
CA SER A 201 -5.60 -35.17 -5.52
C SER A 201 -5.39 -34.94 -4.02
N LYS A 202 -5.43 -35.99 -3.20
CA LYS A 202 -5.33 -35.87 -1.75
C LYS A 202 -3.88 -35.58 -1.33
N THR A 203 -2.92 -36.37 -1.81
CA THR A 203 -1.49 -36.13 -1.57
C THR A 203 -1.02 -34.82 -2.19
N TYR A 204 -1.50 -34.50 -3.40
CA TYR A 204 -1.27 -33.20 -4.02
C TYR A 204 -1.76 -32.04 -3.14
N LEU A 205 -2.98 -32.15 -2.59
CA LEU A 205 -3.54 -31.13 -1.71
C LEU A 205 -2.74 -30.97 -0.40
N ASP A 206 -2.17 -32.04 0.14
CA ASP A 206 -1.31 -31.99 1.33
C ASP A 206 -0.04 -31.17 1.06
N ASP A 207 0.65 -31.46 -0.04
CA ASP A 207 1.83 -30.71 -0.48
C ASP A 207 1.48 -29.24 -0.79
N LEU A 208 0.36 -29.01 -1.48
CA LEU A 208 -0.12 -27.67 -1.79
C LEU A 208 -0.40 -26.88 -0.52
N THR A 209 -1.05 -27.50 0.47
CA THR A 209 -1.31 -26.89 1.76
C THR A 209 0.00 -26.52 2.47
N GLU A 210 0.99 -27.41 2.43
CA GLU A 210 2.32 -27.14 3.00
C GLU A 210 2.98 -25.93 2.34
N ALA A 211 3.03 -25.89 1.01
CA ALA A 211 3.68 -24.81 0.26
C ALA A 211 3.05 -23.44 0.54
N TRP A 212 1.72 -23.37 0.65
CA TRP A 212 0.99 -22.12 0.86
C TRP A 212 0.95 -21.65 2.33
N TYR A 213 1.00 -22.55 3.31
CA TYR A 213 0.86 -22.19 4.73
C TYR A 213 2.16 -22.17 5.53
N THR A 214 3.22 -22.89 5.12
CA THR A 214 4.48 -22.95 5.90
C THR A 214 5.11 -21.57 6.12
N VAL A 215 4.90 -20.65 5.19
CA VAL A 215 5.40 -19.26 5.24
C VAL A 215 4.29 -18.22 5.02
N HIS A 216 3.05 -18.63 5.30
CA HIS A 216 1.83 -17.81 5.34
C HIS A 216 1.48 -17.08 4.03
N ALA A 217 1.73 -17.69 2.88
CA ALA A 217 1.40 -17.09 1.58
C ALA A 217 -0.10 -16.88 1.38
N PHE A 218 -0.94 -17.81 1.85
CA PHE A 218 -2.38 -17.71 1.61
C PHE A 218 -2.98 -16.43 2.21
N ASP A 219 -2.80 -16.24 3.53
CA ASP A 219 -3.24 -15.01 4.20
C ASP A 219 -2.61 -13.76 3.59
N HIS A 220 -1.32 -13.82 3.27
CA HIS A 220 -0.59 -12.67 2.75
C HIS A 220 -1.10 -12.27 1.35
N ILE A 221 -1.13 -13.19 0.40
CA ILE A 221 -1.51 -12.87 -0.99
C ILE A 221 -3.01 -12.56 -1.08
N PHE A 222 -3.86 -13.41 -0.50
CA PHE A 222 -5.31 -13.31 -0.69
C PHE A 222 -6.02 -12.45 0.36
N CYS A 223 -5.77 -12.67 1.64
CA CYS A 223 -6.62 -12.08 2.70
C CYS A 223 -6.17 -10.70 3.16
N GLY A 224 -4.86 -10.42 3.10
CA GLY A 224 -4.23 -9.23 3.68
C GLY A 224 -4.03 -9.37 5.20
N GLU A 225 -2.91 -8.82 5.70
CA GLU A 225 -2.50 -8.92 7.09
C GLU A 225 -2.41 -7.54 7.77
N PRO A 226 -3.53 -6.92 8.18
CA PRO A 226 -3.51 -5.66 8.91
C PRO A 226 -2.97 -5.89 10.34
N LYS A 227 -1.89 -5.18 10.73
CA LYS A 227 -1.20 -5.37 12.02
C LYS A 227 -1.16 -4.06 12.83
N SER A 228 -1.27 -4.18 14.15
CA SER A 228 -1.16 -3.02 15.06
C SER A 228 0.18 -2.32 14.92
N GLY A 229 0.16 -0.99 14.76
CA GLY A 229 1.38 -0.17 14.65
C GLY A 229 2.27 -0.54 13.46
N LYS A 230 1.77 -1.33 12.50
CA LYS A 230 2.54 -1.84 11.36
C LYS A 230 1.76 -1.65 10.05
N ALA A 231 2.50 -1.71 8.96
CA ALA A 231 1.96 -1.79 7.61
C ALA A 231 1.02 -2.99 7.45
N ILE A 232 0.03 -2.84 6.57
CA ILE A 232 -0.73 -3.98 6.03
C ILE A 232 0.27 -4.91 5.31
N GLY A 233 0.32 -6.20 5.68
CA GLY A 233 1.03 -7.21 4.91
C GLY A 233 0.19 -7.70 3.74
N GLY A 234 0.81 -7.97 2.58
CA GLY A 234 0.10 -8.62 1.49
C GLY A 234 -1.01 -7.78 0.86
N LEU A 235 -2.17 -8.41 0.59
CA LEU A 235 -3.38 -7.87 -0.04
C LEU A 235 -3.21 -7.65 -1.56
N HIS A 236 -3.16 -8.75 -2.32
CA HIS A 236 -2.80 -8.77 -3.75
C HIS A 236 -3.85 -9.39 -4.67
N TYR A 237 -5.05 -9.68 -4.15
CA TYR A 237 -6.16 -10.24 -4.89
C TYR A 237 -7.33 -9.25 -4.97
N HIS A 238 -7.75 -8.86 -6.18
CA HIS A 238 -8.78 -7.84 -6.39
C HIS A 238 -10.12 -8.18 -5.71
N GLY A 239 -10.51 -9.47 -5.68
CA GLY A 239 -11.76 -9.88 -5.05
C GLY A 239 -11.78 -9.62 -3.54
N ARG A 240 -10.62 -9.59 -2.88
CA ARG A 240 -10.52 -9.20 -1.47
C ARG A 240 -10.76 -7.72 -1.27
N TYR A 241 -10.26 -6.86 -2.17
CA TYR A 241 -10.55 -5.42 -2.14
C TYR A 241 -12.06 -5.16 -2.28
N GLN A 242 -12.70 -5.86 -3.22
CA GLN A 242 -14.15 -5.72 -3.45
C GLN A 242 -14.96 -6.14 -2.22
N GLN A 243 -14.63 -7.28 -1.61
CA GLN A 243 -15.29 -7.75 -0.38
C GLN A 243 -15.14 -6.73 0.75
N LEU A 244 -13.92 -6.27 1.01
CA LEU A 244 -13.63 -5.36 2.12
C LEU A 244 -14.21 -3.95 1.89
N GLN A 245 -14.30 -3.49 0.65
CA GLN A 245 -15.02 -2.27 0.30
C GLN A 245 -16.51 -2.42 0.60
N ALA A 246 -17.13 -3.52 0.17
CA ALA A 246 -18.55 -3.76 0.37
C ALA A 246 -18.93 -3.85 1.86
N SER A 247 -18.05 -4.39 2.71
CA SER A 247 -18.26 -4.44 4.16
C SER A 247 -17.81 -3.18 4.92
N GLY A 248 -17.26 -2.17 4.23
CA GLY A 248 -16.71 -0.97 4.87
C GLY A 248 -15.49 -1.26 5.76
N GLU A 249 -14.79 -2.36 5.51
CA GLU A 249 -13.61 -2.80 6.27
C GLU A 249 -12.30 -2.37 5.61
N ALA A 250 -12.29 -1.96 4.34
CA ALA A 250 -11.14 -1.35 3.71
C ALA A 250 -11.53 -0.33 2.65
N CYS A 251 -10.62 0.59 2.38
CA CYS A 251 -10.81 1.61 1.35
C CYS A 251 -9.49 2.26 0.95
N ARG A 252 -9.55 2.99 -0.15
CA ARG A 252 -8.44 3.70 -0.76
C ARG A 252 -8.17 5.00 -0.02
N LEU A 253 -6.88 5.31 0.14
CA LEU A 253 -6.41 6.58 0.68
C LEU A 253 -6.39 7.66 -0.42
N PRO A 254 -6.55 8.95 -0.07
CA PRO A 254 -6.42 10.08 -1.01
C PRO A 254 -4.95 10.42 -1.32
N ASN A 255 -4.09 9.43 -1.57
CA ASN A 255 -2.63 9.59 -1.71
C ASN A 255 -2.13 9.53 -3.17
N PHE A 256 -2.85 10.19 -4.08
CA PHE A 256 -2.74 10.07 -5.54
C PHE A 256 -1.33 10.07 -6.15
N LYS A 257 -0.39 10.87 -5.62
CA LYS A 257 0.98 10.97 -6.14
C LYS A 257 1.80 9.68 -5.99
N ARG A 258 1.38 8.76 -5.11
CA ARG A 258 2.04 7.45 -4.89
C ARG A 258 1.32 6.31 -5.60
N ASN A 259 0.21 6.61 -6.28
CA ASN A 259 -0.52 5.60 -7.02
C ASN A 259 0.22 5.30 -8.32
N GLU A 260 0.17 4.05 -8.71
CA GLU A 260 0.79 3.54 -9.93
C GLU A 260 -0.26 2.67 -10.60
N VAL A 261 -0.63 3.04 -11.83
CA VAL A 261 -1.70 2.38 -12.56
C VAL A 261 -1.23 2.11 -13.98
N ILE A 262 -1.40 0.87 -14.41
CA ILE A 262 -1.40 0.48 -15.81
C ILE A 262 -2.87 0.15 -16.12
N PRO A 263 -3.60 1.03 -16.86
CA PRO A 263 -5.04 0.86 -17.07
C PRO A 263 -5.39 -0.53 -17.60
N GLY A 264 -6.46 -1.11 -17.04
CA GLY A 264 -6.93 -2.44 -17.41
C GLY A 264 -6.08 -3.61 -16.88
N SER A 265 -4.95 -3.37 -16.20
CA SER A 265 -4.08 -4.44 -15.71
C SER A 265 -3.61 -4.27 -14.26
N VAL A 266 -2.79 -3.29 -13.93
CA VAL A 266 -2.17 -3.17 -12.60
C VAL A 266 -2.66 -1.92 -11.88
N TYR A 267 -3.13 -2.10 -10.66
CA TYR A 267 -3.61 -1.00 -9.83
C TYR A 267 -2.93 -1.04 -8.48
N THR A 268 -2.16 0.01 -8.19
CA THR A 268 -1.40 0.16 -6.96
C THR A 268 -1.70 1.50 -6.30
N MET A 269 -2.08 1.47 -5.02
CA MET A 269 -2.64 2.61 -4.30
C MET A 269 -2.44 2.55 -2.79
N GLY A 270 -2.67 3.67 -2.11
CA GLY A 270 -2.78 3.65 -0.65
C GLY A 270 -4.04 2.96 -0.18
N VAL A 271 -3.91 2.14 0.86
CA VAL A 271 -5.00 1.37 1.44
C VAL A 271 -5.03 1.57 2.95
N ARG A 272 -6.24 1.71 3.49
CA ARG A 272 -6.53 1.46 4.91
C ARG A 272 -7.45 0.27 5.05
N MET A 273 -7.24 -0.52 6.10
CA MET A 273 -7.97 -1.75 6.37
C MET A 273 -8.19 -1.91 7.87
N LYS A 274 -9.39 -2.33 8.28
CA LYS A 274 -9.70 -2.68 9.67
C LYS A 274 -8.82 -3.84 10.14
N ARG A 275 -8.50 -3.83 11.42
CA ARG A 275 -7.80 -4.91 12.12
C ARG A 275 -8.83 -5.75 12.86
N ALA A 276 -8.43 -6.96 13.26
CA ALA A 276 -9.29 -7.85 14.04
C ALA A 276 -9.72 -7.24 15.40
N ASP A 277 -8.95 -6.29 15.93
CA ASP A 277 -9.24 -5.56 17.18
C ASP A 277 -10.11 -4.31 16.98
N GLY A 278 -10.64 -4.10 15.77
CA GLY A 278 -11.50 -2.96 15.42
C GLY A 278 -10.77 -1.66 15.06
N GLY A 279 -9.45 -1.57 15.26
CA GLY A 279 -8.70 -0.39 14.81
C GLY A 279 -8.33 -0.46 13.32
N TRP A 280 -7.51 0.49 12.85
CA TRP A 280 -7.12 0.58 11.45
C TRP A 280 -5.61 0.36 11.25
N ALA A 281 -5.26 -0.33 10.19
CA ALA A 281 -3.92 -0.35 9.62
C ALA A 281 -3.94 0.39 8.27
N GLN A 282 -2.82 1.00 7.89
CA GLN A 282 -2.69 1.66 6.61
C GLN A 282 -1.34 1.38 5.96
N PHE A 283 -1.31 1.44 4.64
CA PHE A 283 -0.08 1.37 3.88
C PHE A 283 -0.20 2.21 2.60
N PRO A 284 0.85 2.97 2.23
CA PRO A 284 0.74 3.91 1.12
C PRO A 284 0.74 3.25 -0.26
N ILE A 285 1.11 1.96 -0.36
CA ILE A 285 1.26 1.29 -1.64
C ILE A 285 0.91 -0.21 -1.56
N LYS A 286 -0.27 -0.56 -2.06
CA LYS A 286 -0.78 -1.94 -2.20
C LYS A 286 -1.41 -2.09 -3.56
N GLY A 287 -1.25 -3.25 -4.17
CA GLY A 287 -1.76 -3.45 -5.52
C GLY A 287 -2.16 -4.87 -5.83
N TYR A 288 -2.98 -4.96 -6.87
CA TYR A 288 -3.56 -6.18 -7.40
C TYR A 288 -3.54 -6.14 -8.93
N GLY A 289 -3.62 -7.33 -9.55
CA GLY A 289 -3.82 -7.47 -10.98
C GLY A 289 -5.32 -7.50 -11.23
N LEU A 290 -5.82 -6.63 -12.10
CA LEU A 290 -7.24 -6.43 -12.35
C LEU A 290 -7.88 -7.66 -12.99
N THR A 291 -7.15 -8.39 -13.85
CA THR A 291 -7.68 -9.57 -14.56
C THR A 291 -7.37 -10.89 -13.88
N LEU A 292 -6.49 -10.91 -12.86
CA LEU A 292 -6.08 -12.14 -12.20
C LEU A 292 -7.11 -12.61 -11.16
N SER A 293 -7.89 -13.64 -11.49
CA SER A 293 -8.83 -14.25 -10.55
C SER A 293 -8.13 -14.99 -9.40
N ALA A 294 -8.92 -15.43 -8.41
CA ALA A 294 -8.39 -16.25 -7.31
C ALA A 294 -7.75 -17.55 -7.82
N ARG A 295 -8.41 -18.22 -8.79
CA ARG A 295 -7.90 -19.44 -9.43
C ARG A 295 -6.62 -19.19 -10.21
N ASP A 296 -6.53 -18.07 -10.92
CA ASP A 296 -5.35 -17.70 -11.70
C ASP A 296 -4.13 -17.48 -10.81
N ILE A 297 -4.30 -16.71 -9.74
CA ILE A 297 -3.24 -16.49 -8.74
C ILE A 297 -2.80 -17.84 -8.14
N LEU A 298 -3.74 -18.72 -7.80
CA LEU A 298 -3.42 -20.04 -7.25
C LEU A 298 -2.57 -20.88 -8.23
N LYS A 299 -2.95 -20.90 -9.52
CA LYS A 299 -2.22 -21.59 -10.61
C LYS A 299 -0.82 -21.01 -10.81
N LEU A 300 -0.74 -19.71 -11.07
CA LEU A 300 0.50 -19.01 -11.37
C LEU A 300 1.52 -19.12 -10.25
N VAL A 301 1.10 -18.87 -9.02
CA VAL A 301 2.01 -18.85 -7.87
C VAL A 301 2.51 -20.25 -7.52
N THR A 302 1.64 -21.26 -7.61
CA THR A 302 2.05 -22.66 -7.39
C THR A 302 3.01 -23.12 -8.49
N ARG A 303 2.73 -22.81 -9.76
CA ARG A 303 3.64 -23.12 -10.86
C ARG A 303 4.98 -22.41 -10.74
N ALA A 304 4.97 -21.12 -10.39
CA ALA A 304 6.20 -20.37 -10.15
C ALA A 304 7.05 -20.98 -9.03
N PHE A 305 6.42 -21.54 -7.99
CA PHE A 305 7.11 -22.22 -6.90
C PHE A 305 7.80 -23.51 -7.34
N VAL A 306 7.15 -24.28 -8.23
CA VAL A 306 7.73 -25.48 -8.88
C VAL A 306 8.90 -25.09 -9.78
N ASP A 307 8.69 -24.13 -10.68
CA ASP A 307 9.64 -23.82 -11.76
C ASP A 307 10.85 -23.01 -11.28
N ASN A 308 10.77 -22.40 -10.10
CA ASN A 308 11.85 -21.60 -9.51
C ASN A 308 12.32 -22.20 -8.17
N PRO A 309 12.95 -23.39 -8.17
CA PRO A 309 13.49 -24.00 -6.96
C PRO A 309 14.60 -23.16 -6.34
N THR A 310 14.66 -23.14 -5.01
CA THR A 310 15.82 -22.67 -4.25
C THR A 310 16.03 -23.54 -3.03
N ASN A 311 17.29 -23.67 -2.59
CA ASN A 311 17.66 -24.31 -1.33
C ASN A 311 17.76 -23.29 -0.18
N SER A 312 17.54 -22.00 -0.45
CA SER A 312 17.66 -20.94 0.56
C SER A 312 16.55 -20.99 1.60
N ARG A 313 16.92 -20.96 2.87
CA ARG A 313 15.98 -20.74 3.99
C ARG A 313 15.52 -19.27 4.09
N ASN A 314 16.25 -18.36 3.46
CA ASN A 314 15.90 -16.94 3.37
C ASN A 314 15.00 -16.69 2.15
N SER A 315 14.30 -15.56 2.17
CA SER A 315 13.44 -15.18 1.05
C SER A 315 14.27 -14.88 -0.20
N THR A 316 13.93 -15.51 -1.31
CA THR A 316 14.45 -15.22 -2.65
C THR A 316 13.33 -14.68 -3.51
N ALA A 317 13.60 -13.64 -4.29
CA ALA A 317 12.63 -13.00 -5.15
C ALA A 317 13.10 -13.05 -6.62
N CYS A 318 12.15 -13.14 -7.53
CA CYS A 318 12.39 -12.98 -8.96
C CYS A 318 11.21 -12.25 -9.62
N MET A 319 11.48 -11.61 -10.75
CA MET A 319 10.49 -10.92 -11.57
C MET A 319 9.84 -11.93 -12.53
N LEU A 320 8.60 -12.30 -12.24
CA LEU A 320 7.81 -13.24 -13.00
C LEU A 320 7.00 -12.48 -14.05
N ALA A 321 7.26 -12.78 -15.32
CA ALA A 321 6.43 -12.32 -16.42
C ALA A 321 5.21 -13.24 -16.55
N ILE A 322 4.03 -12.65 -16.63
CA ILE A 322 2.77 -13.36 -16.86
C ILE A 322 2.10 -12.78 -18.09
N LYS A 323 1.55 -13.64 -18.93
CA LYS A 323 0.66 -13.27 -20.02
C LYS A 323 -0.74 -13.81 -19.72
N ASP A 324 -1.74 -12.94 -19.77
CA ASP A 324 -3.14 -13.24 -19.54
C ASP A 324 -3.95 -12.64 -20.70
N GLY A 325 -4.28 -13.48 -21.69
CA GLY A 325 -4.71 -13.02 -23.01
C GLY A 325 -3.68 -12.07 -23.62
N ASP A 326 -4.10 -10.85 -23.94
CA ASP A 326 -3.23 -9.79 -24.49
C ASP A 326 -2.52 -8.96 -23.41
N ILE A 327 -2.87 -9.16 -22.14
CA ILE A 327 -2.33 -8.39 -21.02
C ILE A 327 -1.03 -9.04 -20.54
N ASN A 328 0.00 -8.22 -20.43
CA ASN A 328 1.29 -8.64 -19.91
C ASN A 328 1.52 -8.03 -18.53
N TYR A 329 1.76 -8.90 -17.56
CA TYR A 329 2.09 -8.52 -16.20
C TYR A 329 3.58 -8.72 -15.93
N LYS A 330 4.13 -7.82 -15.13
CA LYS A 330 5.34 -8.07 -14.36
C LYS A 330 4.96 -8.17 -12.90
N THR A 331 5.37 -9.26 -12.28
CA THR A 331 5.01 -9.56 -10.89
C THR A 331 6.25 -9.98 -10.12
N VAL A 332 6.29 -9.65 -8.85
CA VAL A 332 7.35 -10.11 -7.96
C VAL A 332 6.88 -11.39 -7.31
N PHE A 333 7.54 -12.49 -7.59
CA PHE A 333 7.35 -13.75 -6.89
C PHE A 333 8.43 -13.92 -5.83
N VAL A 334 8.03 -14.25 -4.59
CA VAL A 334 8.95 -14.45 -3.47
C VAL A 334 8.67 -15.79 -2.81
N ARG A 335 9.74 -16.53 -2.52
CA ARG A 335 9.66 -17.84 -1.87
C ARG A 335 10.81 -18.09 -0.90
N ARG A 336 10.72 -19.19 -0.16
CA ARG A 336 11.82 -19.86 0.56
C ARG A 336 11.88 -21.33 0.12
N ALA A 337 12.90 -22.07 0.51
CA ALA A 337 12.99 -23.51 0.24
C ALA A 337 11.71 -24.26 0.64
N THR A 338 11.11 -23.89 1.76
CA THR A 338 9.97 -24.59 2.38
C THR A 338 8.58 -24.07 1.97
N GLY A 339 8.47 -23.00 1.18
CA GLY A 339 7.15 -22.53 0.74
C GLY A 339 7.14 -21.16 0.07
N ILE A 340 5.94 -20.75 -0.30
CA ILE A 340 5.63 -19.51 -1.02
C ILE A 340 5.53 -18.36 -0.01
N ARG A 341 6.17 -17.22 -0.28
CA ARG A 341 6.14 -16.08 0.64
C ARG A 341 5.14 -15.02 0.23
N THR A 342 5.21 -14.56 -1.02
CA THR A 342 4.28 -13.57 -1.58
C THR A 342 4.35 -13.56 -3.10
N PHE A 343 3.35 -12.94 -3.70
CA PHE A 343 3.21 -12.67 -5.12
C PHE A 343 2.41 -11.38 -5.26
N PHE A 344 2.91 -10.44 -6.06
CA PHE A 344 2.21 -9.18 -6.33
C PHE A 344 2.61 -8.58 -7.68
N PRO A 345 1.69 -7.90 -8.38
CA PRO A 345 2.04 -7.16 -9.58
C PRO A 345 2.81 -5.89 -9.27
N ASP A 346 3.69 -5.53 -10.19
CA ASP A 346 4.55 -4.36 -10.11
C ASP A 346 4.36 -3.49 -11.36
N ALA A 347 3.87 -2.26 -11.17
CA ALA A 347 3.69 -1.30 -12.25
C ALA A 347 5.01 -0.67 -12.69
N THR A 348 6.06 -0.77 -11.86
CA THR A 348 7.40 -0.21 -12.11
C THR A 348 8.49 -1.25 -11.80
N PRO A 349 8.55 -2.36 -12.55
CA PRO A 349 9.45 -3.46 -12.27
C PRO A 349 10.92 -3.02 -12.26
N ASP A 350 11.62 -3.28 -11.16
CA ASP A 350 13.07 -3.02 -11.02
C ASP A 350 13.89 -4.31 -11.14
N PHE A 351 14.38 -4.57 -12.36
CA PHE A 351 15.22 -5.73 -12.67
C PHE A 351 16.62 -5.68 -12.03
N ARG A 352 17.06 -4.53 -11.51
CA ARG A 352 18.30 -4.46 -10.74
C ARG A 352 18.12 -5.02 -9.34
N ARG A 353 16.89 -5.00 -8.82
CA ARG A 353 16.54 -5.54 -7.50
C ARG A 353 16.17 -7.02 -7.57
N ASN A 354 15.44 -7.42 -8.60
CA ASN A 354 15.00 -8.80 -8.79
C ASN A 354 15.31 -9.24 -10.22
N SER A 355 16.15 -10.26 -10.38
CA SER A 355 16.35 -10.89 -11.70
C SER A 355 15.09 -11.58 -12.19
N ALA A 356 15.01 -11.87 -13.49
CA ALA A 356 13.89 -12.62 -14.06
C ALA A 356 13.74 -14.01 -13.43
N CYS A 357 12.50 -14.46 -13.25
CA CYS A 357 12.24 -15.88 -12.97
C CYS A 357 12.62 -16.73 -14.20
N LYS A 358 12.85 -18.02 -13.98
CA LYS A 358 13.34 -18.95 -15.02
C LYS A 358 12.41 -19.08 -16.21
N THR A 359 11.10 -19.10 -15.95
CA THR A 359 10.08 -19.36 -16.97
C THR A 359 8.97 -18.30 -16.86
N PRO A 360 8.62 -17.61 -17.96
CA PRO A 360 7.40 -16.80 -18.00
C PRO A 360 6.18 -17.73 -17.94
N LEU A 361 5.08 -17.25 -17.37
CA LEU A 361 3.85 -18.04 -17.29
C LEU A 361 2.77 -17.45 -18.20
N ILE A 362 1.97 -18.33 -18.77
CA ILE A 362 0.84 -17.98 -19.64
C ILE A 362 -0.42 -18.55 -18.98
N LEU A 363 -1.44 -17.70 -18.87
CA LEU A 363 -2.83 -18.09 -18.62
C LEU A 363 -3.51 -18.18 -19.98
N GLU A 364 -4.14 -19.32 -20.23
CA GLU A 364 -4.95 -19.57 -21.43
C GLU A 364 -6.39 -19.11 -21.23
#